data_AF-A0A940PUR8-F1
#
_entry.id   AF-A0A940PUR8-F1
#
_cell.length_a   1.000
_cell.length_b   1.000
_cell.length_c   1.000
_cell.angle_alpha   90.00
_cell.angle_beta   90.00
_cell.angle_gamma   90.00
#
_symmetry.space_group_name_H-M   'P 1'
#
loop_
_entity.id
_entity.type
_entity.pdbx_description
1 polymer ?
#
loop_
_entity_poly.entity_id
_entity_poly.type
_entity_poly.pdbx_seq_one_letter_code
_entity_poly.pdbx_strand_id
1 'polypeptide(L)'
;MTKHRVYFSLGSNLGDRRANVEQAIRLIGERVGQVLRQSSLMETEPWGFHSDHPFVNAAILCETERTPREVLLLTQQIERDMGKTEAHATQRRRLTTYHDRPIDIDILLYDDLTMDEPDLKIPHPLMHQRDFVMIPLKEITNP
;
A
#
# COMPACT_ATOMS: atom_id res chain seq x y z
N MET A 1 -23.72 6.35 -8.34
CA MET A 1 -22.28 6.58 -8.57
C MET A 1 -21.66 5.27 -9.01
N THR A 2 -20.62 5.30 -9.84
CA THR A 2 -19.93 4.09 -10.31
C THR A 2 -18.94 3.65 -9.25
N LYS A 3 -18.91 2.35 -8.96
CA LYS A 3 -17.97 1.76 -8.01
C LYS A 3 -16.80 1.12 -8.75
N HIS A 4 -15.62 1.25 -8.16
CA HIS A 4 -14.33 0.84 -8.70
C HIS A 4 -13.62 -0.11 -7.73
N ARG A 5 -12.85 -1.05 -8.24
CA ARG A 5 -12.03 -1.97 -7.45
C ARG A 5 -10.58 -1.50 -7.43
N VAL A 6 -10.04 -1.36 -6.23
CA VAL A 6 -8.65 -0.95 -6.01
C VAL A 6 -7.95 -1.99 -5.15
N TYR A 7 -6.76 -2.40 -5.58
CA TYR A 7 -5.92 -3.32 -4.82
C TYR A 7 -4.76 -2.53 -4.23
N PHE A 8 -4.56 -2.68 -2.93
CA PHE A 8 -3.47 -2.03 -2.22
C PHE A 8 -2.47 -3.05 -1.69
N SER A 9 -1.19 -2.68 -1.66
CA SER A 9 -0.18 -3.29 -0.82
C SER A 9 0.02 -2.42 0.42
N LEU A 10 0.14 -3.05 1.58
CA LEU A 10 0.48 -2.40 2.84
C LEU A 10 1.76 -3.00 3.39
N GLY A 11 2.61 -2.18 4.00
CA GLY A 11 3.86 -2.63 4.62
C GLY A 11 4.25 -1.79 5.83
N SER A 12 4.68 -2.42 6.92
CA SER A 12 5.13 -1.74 8.14
C SER A 12 6.36 -2.44 8.72
N ASN A 13 7.38 -1.67 9.12
CA ASN A 13 8.54 -2.20 9.84
C ASN A 13 8.97 -1.42 11.08
N LEU A 14 8.28 -0.32 11.43
CA LEU A 14 8.51 0.41 12.68
C LEU A 14 7.35 0.26 13.66
N GLY A 15 7.66 0.20 14.96
CA GLY A 15 6.66 0.13 16.03
C GLY A 15 5.91 -1.20 16.05
N ASP A 16 4.63 -1.16 16.44
CA ASP A 16 3.76 -2.34 16.36
C ASP A 16 3.28 -2.56 14.93
N ARG A 17 4.09 -3.28 14.15
CA ARG A 17 3.92 -3.49 12.71
C ARG A 17 2.56 -4.09 12.35
N ARG A 18 2.05 -5.03 13.15
CA ARG A 18 0.76 -5.68 12.92
C ARG A 18 -0.38 -4.72 13.21
N ALA A 19 -0.35 -4.06 14.36
CA ALA A 19 -1.35 -3.06 14.70
C ALA A 19 -1.37 -1.90 13.71
N ASN A 20 -0.22 -1.50 13.17
CA ASN A 20 -0.11 -0.48 12.12
C ASN A 20 -0.81 -0.93 10.83
N VAL A 21 -0.58 -2.16 10.36
CA VAL A 21 -1.26 -2.66 9.16
C VAL A 21 -2.78 -2.74 9.39
N GLU A 22 -3.22 -3.26 10.52
CA GLU A 22 -4.65 -3.36 10.86
C GLU A 22 -5.32 -1.98 10.96
N GLN A 23 -4.65 -1.01 11.60
CA GLN A 23 -5.12 0.37 11.69
C GLN A 23 -5.21 1.03 10.31
N ALA A 24 -4.24 0.80 9.43
CA ALA A 24 -4.26 1.34 8.08
C ALA A 24 -5.44 0.79 7.27
N ILE A 25 -5.72 -0.51 7.38
CA ILE A 25 -6.87 -1.14 6.73
C ILE A 25 -8.19 -0.52 7.23
N ARG A 26 -8.33 -0.31 8.55
CA ARG A 26 -9.50 0.38 9.12
C ARG A 26 -9.66 1.79 8.55
N LEU A 27 -8.58 2.57 8.51
CA LEU A 27 -8.62 3.94 7.98
C LEU A 27 -8.93 3.99 6.47
N ILE A 28 -8.46 3.01 5.69
CA ILE A 28 -8.84 2.85 4.28
C ILE A 28 -10.35 2.57 4.18
N GLY A 29 -10.86 1.66 5.01
CA GLY A 29 -12.28 1.35 5.16
C GLY A 29 -13.16 2.58 5.41
N GLU A 30 -12.68 3.49 6.25
CA GLU A 30 -13.40 4.69 6.67
C GLU A 30 -13.32 5.85 5.65
N ARG A 31 -12.18 5.99 4.97
CA ARG A 31 -11.86 7.22 4.22
C ARG A 31 -11.83 7.04 2.71
N VAL A 32 -11.46 5.83 2.25
CA VAL A 32 -11.23 5.53 0.83
C VAL A 32 -12.40 4.76 0.26
N GLY A 33 -12.82 3.67 0.90
CA GLY A 33 -13.89 2.81 0.42
C GLY A 33 -14.02 1.52 1.22
N GLN A 34 -15.02 0.70 0.88
CA GLN A 34 -15.29 -0.53 1.60
C GLN A 34 -14.20 -1.57 1.32
N VAL A 35 -13.53 -2.06 2.36
CA VAL A 35 -12.62 -3.20 2.25
C VAL A 35 -13.44 -4.49 2.06
N LEU A 36 -13.27 -5.13 0.91
CA LEU A 36 -14.01 -6.36 0.55
C LEU A 36 -13.25 -7.63 0.91
N ARG A 37 -11.92 -7.61 0.76
CA ARG A 37 -11.03 -8.75 1.05
C ARG A 37 -9.71 -8.24 1.62
N GLN A 38 -9.11 -9.07 2.47
CA GLN A 38 -7.79 -8.85 3.06
C GLN A 38 -7.03 -10.18 3.02
N SER A 39 -5.74 -10.13 2.69
CA SER A 39 -4.84 -11.27 2.72
C SER A 39 -4.43 -11.62 4.16
N SER A 40 -3.74 -12.74 4.32
CA SER A 40 -2.92 -12.98 5.51
C SER A 40 -1.87 -11.88 5.70
N LEU A 41 -1.43 -11.70 6.95
CA LEU A 41 -0.28 -10.85 7.26
C LEU A 41 1.00 -11.68 7.05
N MET A 42 1.89 -11.19 6.20
CA MET A 42 3.14 -11.87 5.83
C MET A 42 4.34 -11.13 6.42
N GLU A 43 5.16 -11.82 7.20
CA GLU A 43 6.45 -11.28 7.64
C GLU A 43 7.54 -11.54 6.61
N THR A 44 8.32 -10.51 6.26
CA THR A 44 9.40 -10.61 5.28
C THR A 44 10.62 -9.80 5.69
N GLU A 45 11.79 -10.22 5.22
CA GLU A 45 12.99 -9.37 5.27
C GLU A 45 12.81 -8.10 4.41
N PRO A 46 13.52 -7.00 4.74
CA PRO A 46 13.55 -5.80 3.92
C PRO A 46 13.99 -6.08 2.47
N TRP A 47 13.28 -5.51 1.50
CA TRP A 47 13.61 -5.69 0.08
C TRP A 47 14.43 -4.51 -0.44
N GLY A 48 15.60 -4.79 -1.01
CA GLY A 48 16.47 -3.79 -1.66
C GLY A 48 17.32 -2.94 -0.71
N PHE A 49 17.33 -3.25 0.60
CA PHE A 49 18.23 -2.65 1.60
C PHE A 49 18.39 -3.58 2.82
N HIS A 50 19.31 -3.26 3.72
CA HIS A 50 19.49 -3.97 4.99
C HIS A 50 18.84 -3.17 6.13
N SER A 51 18.04 -3.84 6.96
CA SER A 51 17.50 -3.31 8.22
C SER A 51 17.35 -4.47 9.21
N ASP A 52 17.55 -4.17 10.49
CA ASP A 52 17.33 -5.12 11.59
C ASP A 52 15.83 -5.34 11.88
N HIS A 53 14.96 -4.63 11.16
CA HIS A 53 13.51 -4.65 11.35
C HIS A 53 12.80 -5.32 10.17
N PRO A 54 12.27 -6.55 10.35
CA PRO A 54 11.49 -7.19 9.30
C PRO A 54 10.21 -6.38 9.02
N PHE A 55 9.63 -6.56 7.84
CA PHE A 55 8.35 -5.98 7.47
C PHE A 55 7.20 -6.93 7.78
N VAL A 56 6.05 -6.38 8.18
CA VAL A 56 4.75 -7.02 8.03
C VAL A 56 4.09 -6.43 6.79
N ASN A 57 3.72 -7.29 5.84
CA ASN A 57 3.07 -6.91 4.58
C ASN A 57 1.69 -7.56 4.45
N ALA A 58 0.80 -6.89 3.73
CA ALA A 58 -0.54 -7.40 3.40
C ALA A 58 -1.03 -6.81 2.08
N ALA A 59 -2.04 -7.45 1.48
CA ALA A 59 -2.80 -6.87 0.39
C ALA A 59 -4.29 -6.80 0.77
N ILE A 60 -4.97 -5.78 0.25
CA ILE A 60 -6.42 -5.65 0.39
C ILE A 60 -7.08 -5.29 -0.94
N LEU A 61 -8.33 -5.73 -1.10
CA LEU A 61 -9.24 -5.29 -2.16
C LEU A 61 -10.26 -4.33 -1.54
N CYS A 62 -10.35 -3.15 -2.11
CA CYS A 62 -11.28 -2.10 -1.71
C CYS A 62 -12.23 -1.76 -2.86
N GLU A 63 -13.48 -1.50 -2.54
CA GLU A 63 -14.48 -0.92 -3.44
C GLU A 63 -14.69 0.56 -3.10
N THR A 64 -14.50 1.43 -4.07
CA THR A 64 -14.54 2.89 -3.88
C THR A 64 -15.28 3.60 -5.00
N GLU A 65 -15.85 4.77 -4.70
CA GLU A 65 -16.41 5.69 -5.69
C GLU A 65 -15.42 6.85 -6.01
N ARG A 66 -14.21 6.81 -5.44
CA ARG A 66 -13.16 7.83 -5.59
C ARG A 66 -12.31 7.56 -6.82
N THR A 67 -11.92 8.61 -7.51
CA THR A 67 -10.96 8.55 -8.61
C THR A 67 -9.57 8.09 -8.14
N PRO A 68 -8.71 7.57 -9.04
CA PRO A 68 -7.33 7.17 -8.69
C PRO A 68 -6.53 8.26 -7.98
N ARG A 69 -6.73 9.53 -8.37
CA ARG A 69 -6.06 10.68 -7.76
C ARG A 69 -6.56 10.96 -6.35
N GLU A 70 -7.85 10.88 -6.10
CA GLU A 70 -8.40 11.00 -4.75
C GLU A 70 -7.92 9.86 -3.86
N VAL A 71 -7.89 8.62 -4.38
CA VAL A 71 -7.35 7.47 -3.65
C VAL A 71 -5.90 7.71 -3.23
N LEU A 72 -5.03 8.17 -4.15
CA LEU A 72 -3.64 8.48 -3.84
C LEU A 72 -3.51 9.55 -2.74
N LEU A 73 -4.29 10.62 -2.80
CA LEU A 73 -4.24 11.69 -1.80
C LEU A 73 -4.68 11.19 -0.42
N LEU A 74 -5.73 10.37 -0.37
CA LEU A 74 -6.25 9.81 0.88
C LEU A 74 -5.27 8.81 1.50
N THR A 75 -4.67 7.93 0.71
CA THR A 75 -3.68 6.97 1.23
C THR A 75 -2.45 7.69 1.76
N GLN A 76 -1.93 8.69 1.05
CA GLN A 76 -0.83 9.53 1.55
C GLN A 76 -1.21 10.28 2.83
N GLN A 77 -2.46 10.73 2.98
CA GLN A 77 -2.92 11.35 4.22
C GLN A 77 -2.99 10.35 5.37
N ILE A 78 -3.46 9.12 5.12
CA ILE A 78 -3.46 8.05 6.12
C ILE A 78 -2.02 7.76 6.60
N GLU A 79 -1.07 7.65 5.67
CA GLU A 79 0.33 7.46 6.02
C GLU A 79 0.87 8.59 6.91
N ARG A 80 0.57 9.85 6.59
CA ARG A 80 0.97 11.02 7.40
C ARG A 80 0.35 10.99 8.79
N ASP A 81 -0.95 10.71 8.88
CA ASP A 81 -1.68 10.61 10.16
C ASP A 81 -1.11 9.49 11.06
N MET A 82 -0.53 8.46 10.44
CA MET A 82 0.12 7.33 11.13
C MET A 82 1.62 7.56 11.39
N GLY A 83 2.12 8.78 11.17
CA GLY A 83 3.48 9.18 11.55
C GLY A 83 4.51 9.12 10.44
N LYS A 84 4.12 8.92 9.17
CA LYS A 84 5.05 9.06 8.04
C LYS A 84 5.41 10.55 7.84
N THR A 85 6.62 10.91 8.24
CA THR A 85 7.15 12.28 8.10
C THR A 85 7.60 12.63 6.67
N GLU A 86 7.75 13.93 6.39
CA GLU A 86 8.23 14.48 5.10
C GLU A 86 9.61 13.98 4.68
N ALA A 87 10.46 13.58 5.63
CA ALA A 87 11.75 12.94 5.34
C ALA A 87 11.54 11.65 4.54
N HIS A 88 10.61 10.80 4.96
CA HIS A 88 10.25 9.56 4.26
C HIS A 88 9.64 9.84 2.87
N ALA A 89 8.84 10.90 2.73
CA ALA A 89 8.18 11.26 1.48
C ALA A 89 9.15 11.81 0.42
N THR A 90 10.11 12.65 0.84
CA THR A 90 11.12 13.24 -0.04
C THR A 90 12.08 12.18 -0.60
N GLN A 91 12.37 11.15 0.20
CA GLN A 91 13.25 10.05 -0.19
C GLN A 91 12.60 9.08 -1.17
N ARG A 92 11.28 8.83 -1.06
CA ARG A 92 10.49 8.12 -2.09
C ARG A 92 10.66 8.74 -3.49
N ARG A 93 10.65 10.08 -3.57
CA ARG A 93 10.79 10.83 -4.83
C ARG A 93 12.21 10.81 -5.41
N ARG A 94 13.23 10.50 -4.61
CA ARG A 94 14.63 10.47 -5.04
C ARG A 94 15.14 9.08 -5.46
N LEU A 95 14.30 8.04 -5.38
CA LEU A 95 14.56 6.66 -5.87
C LEU A 95 15.82 5.94 -5.34
N THR A 96 16.63 6.56 -4.47
CA THR A 96 17.96 6.03 -4.12
C THR A 96 18.07 5.38 -2.74
N THR A 97 17.07 5.49 -1.86
CA THR A 97 17.15 4.87 -0.53
C THR A 97 15.78 4.46 0.02
N TYR A 98 15.63 3.17 0.33
CA TYR A 98 14.51 2.65 1.11
C TYR A 98 14.75 2.90 2.60
N HIS A 99 13.68 3.22 3.34
CA HIS A 99 13.75 3.54 4.77
C HIS A 99 12.66 2.86 5.56
N ASP A 100 12.94 2.65 6.84
CA ASP A 100 11.96 2.15 7.78
C ASP A 100 10.81 3.16 7.95
N ARG A 101 9.59 2.67 8.13
CA ARG A 101 8.38 3.50 8.22
C ARG A 101 7.27 2.81 9.02
N PRO A 102 6.41 3.60 9.68
CA PRO A 102 5.28 3.06 10.43
C PRO A 102 4.26 2.39 9.50
N ILE A 103 4.04 2.93 8.29
CA ILE A 103 3.19 2.31 7.27
C ILE A 103 3.57 2.83 5.87
N ASP A 104 3.44 1.96 4.87
CA ASP A 104 3.46 2.25 3.44
C ASP A 104 2.17 1.72 2.81
N ILE A 105 1.54 2.49 1.94
CA ILE A 105 0.32 2.10 1.23
C ILE A 105 0.52 2.38 -0.27
N ASP A 106 0.62 1.32 -1.06
CA ASP A 106 0.79 1.40 -2.51
C ASP A 106 -0.47 0.97 -3.25
N ILE A 107 -0.89 1.77 -4.24
CA ILE A 107 -1.92 1.39 -5.20
C ILE A 107 -1.28 0.43 -6.20
N LEU A 108 -1.76 -0.82 -6.25
CA LEU A 108 -1.24 -1.85 -7.14
C LEU A 108 -2.00 -1.87 -8.47
N LEU A 109 -3.33 -1.95 -8.38
CA LEU A 109 -4.26 -2.09 -9.50
C LEU A 109 -5.50 -1.26 -9.21
N TYR A 110 -6.11 -0.73 -10.26
CA TYR A 110 -7.37 0.00 -10.20
C TYR A 110 -8.19 -0.43 -11.43
N ASP A 111 -9.27 -1.18 -11.22
CA ASP A 111 -10.04 -1.84 -12.29
C ASP A 111 -9.11 -2.47 -13.35
N ASP A 112 -9.35 -2.17 -14.64
CA ASP A 112 -8.51 -2.45 -15.80
C ASP A 112 -7.75 -1.20 -16.29
N LEU A 113 -7.67 -0.15 -15.45
CA LEU A 113 -7.04 1.12 -15.79
C LEU A 113 -5.53 0.97 -15.98
N THR A 114 -5.04 1.54 -17.08
CA THR A 114 -3.62 1.84 -17.26
C THR A 114 -3.39 3.34 -17.14
N MET A 115 -2.45 3.74 -16.29
CA MET A 115 -2.12 5.14 -16.04
C MET A 115 -0.61 5.29 -15.86
N ASP A 116 -0.03 6.28 -16.54
CA ASP A 116 1.39 6.60 -16.48
C ASP A 116 1.55 8.12 -16.27
N GLU A 117 1.52 8.52 -15.01
CA GLU A 117 1.73 9.91 -14.60
C GLU A 117 3.00 10.01 -13.73
N PRO A 118 3.62 11.19 -13.59
CA PRO A 118 4.92 11.33 -12.91
C PRO A 118 4.96 10.78 -11.47
N ASP A 119 3.84 10.81 -10.76
CA ASP A 119 3.69 10.44 -9.35
C ASP A 119 2.66 9.33 -9.10
N LEU A 120 2.04 8.79 -10.16
CA LEU A 120 1.08 7.69 -10.07
C LEU A 120 1.12 6.82 -11.32
N LYS A 121 1.51 5.57 -11.13
CA LYS A 121 1.58 4.56 -12.19
C LYS A 121 0.74 3.36 -11.80
N ILE A 122 -0.20 2.99 -12.66
CA ILE A 122 -1.11 1.85 -12.47
C ILE A 122 -1.10 1.03 -13.76
N PRO A 123 -0.82 -0.29 -13.71
CA PRO A 123 -0.39 -1.07 -12.55
C PRO A 123 0.91 -0.56 -11.91
N HIS A 124 1.12 -0.86 -10.63
CA HIS A 124 2.36 -0.48 -9.95
C HIS A 124 3.56 -1.15 -10.63
N PRO A 125 4.57 -0.38 -11.09
CA PRO A 125 5.57 -0.87 -12.06
C PRO A 125 6.46 -2.00 -11.53
N LEU A 126 6.66 -2.07 -10.22
CA LEU A 126 7.51 -3.07 -9.57
C LEU A 126 6.73 -4.20 -8.87
N MET A 127 5.40 -4.24 -8.99
CA MET A 127 4.60 -5.20 -8.21
C MET A 127 5.00 -6.65 -8.51
N HIS A 128 5.19 -7.00 -9.79
CA HIS A 128 5.53 -8.35 -10.22
C HIS A 128 6.94 -8.82 -9.80
N GLN A 129 7.80 -7.90 -9.35
CA GLN A 129 9.17 -8.20 -8.94
C GLN A 129 9.28 -8.42 -7.42
N ARG A 130 8.16 -8.30 -6.69
CA ARG A 130 8.15 -8.26 -5.22
C ARG A 130 7.23 -9.34 -4.67
N ASP A 131 7.81 -10.41 -4.12
CA ASP A 131 7.04 -11.52 -3.55
C ASP A 131 6.15 -11.09 -2.38
N PHE A 132 6.62 -10.18 -1.53
CA PHE A 132 5.85 -9.60 -0.43
C PHE A 132 4.62 -8.79 -0.90
N VAL A 133 4.54 -8.47 -2.20
CA VAL A 133 3.36 -7.89 -2.84
C VAL A 133 2.54 -8.98 -3.54
N MET A 134 3.18 -9.81 -4.36
CA MET A 134 2.48 -10.77 -5.22
C MET A 134 1.87 -11.95 -4.46
N ILE A 135 2.51 -12.44 -3.40
CA ILE A 135 1.98 -13.55 -2.59
C ILE A 135 0.68 -13.11 -1.89
N PRO A 136 0.66 -12.02 -1.10
CA PRO A 136 -0.59 -11.55 -0.49
C PRO A 136 -1.67 -11.16 -1.52
N LEU A 137 -1.27 -10.54 -2.65
CA LEU A 137 -2.22 -10.17 -3.70
C LEU A 137 -2.95 -11.38 -4.28
N LYS A 138 -2.22 -12.49 -4.54
CA LYS A 138 -2.81 -13.72 -5.09
C LYS A 138 -3.89 -14.32 -4.19
N GLU A 139 -3.78 -14.16 -2.87
CA GLU A 139 -4.77 -14.65 -1.91
C GLU A 139 -6.13 -13.96 -2.07
N ILE A 140 -6.15 -12.69 -2.51
CA ILE A 140 -7.37 -11.88 -2.61
C ILE A 140 -7.89 -11.74 -4.03
N THR A 141 -7.07 -12.00 -5.05
CA THR A 141 -7.45 -11.94 -6.46
C THR A 141 -8.04 -13.23 -7.01
N ASN A 142 -7.86 -14.36 -6.34
CA ASN A 142 -8.46 -15.62 -6.79
C ASN A 142 -9.98 -15.65 -6.48
N PRO A 143 -10.81 -16.16 -7.40
CA PRO A 143 -12.26 -16.22 -7.23
C PRO A 143 -12.69 -16.99 -5.98
#